data_AF-A0AAT9FK42-F1
#
_entry.id   AF-A0AAT9FK42-F1
#
_cell.length_a   1.000
_cell.length_b   1.000
_cell.length_c   1.000
_cell.angle_alpha   90.00
_cell.angle_beta   90.00
_cell.angle_gamma   90.00
#
_symmetry.space_group_name_H-M   'P 1'
#
loop_
_entity.id
_entity.type
_entity.pdbx_description
1 polymer ?
#
loop_
_entity_poly.entity_id
_entity_poly.type
_entity_poly.pdbx_seq_one_letter_code
_entity_poly.pdbx_strand_id
1 'polypeptide(L)'
;MIKLLLSAAALSSCLCFTSCDPMVQAGSYSPSSSNQPRSGYDLGFRKGQHDGQRGLSRTPSRHSAAYSQADRGAFFRGYEAGYSKGIRPGSGGSNASNPSYGRPLTARNGVGSVTIMEGGRRVAVCRTASPNIERTRFISEQNQIVVKSRGSHGPATVELFDTRTGALRDKVLAFAIRNGQPRWAAGMQD
;
A
#
# COMPACT_ATOMS: atom_id res chain seq x y z
N MET A 1 33.81 22.19 -64.66
CA MET A 1 33.26 21.22 -63.68
C MET A 1 33.14 21.93 -62.33
N ILE A 2 31.93 22.02 -61.78
CA ILE A 2 31.56 21.92 -60.35
C ILE A 2 30.04 22.17 -60.32
N LYS A 3 29.29 21.08 -60.08
CA LYS A 3 27.85 21.08 -59.81
C LYS A 3 27.68 21.44 -58.33
N LEU A 4 26.95 22.50 -58.00
CA LEU A 4 26.45 22.72 -56.65
C LEU A 4 24.94 22.41 -56.61
N LEU A 5 24.62 21.36 -55.87
CA LEU A 5 23.28 20.97 -55.43
C LEU A 5 23.04 21.58 -54.04
N LEU A 6 21.89 22.21 -53.81
CA LEU A 6 21.33 22.42 -52.46
C LEU A 6 19.81 22.65 -52.62
N SER A 7 19.01 21.60 -52.52
CA SER A 7 18.30 21.07 -51.34
C SER A 7 16.95 21.74 -51.10
N ALA A 8 15.89 21.01 -51.44
CA ALA A 8 14.49 21.37 -51.33
C ALA A 8 13.98 21.14 -49.90
N ALA A 9 13.16 22.07 -49.41
CA ALA A 9 12.41 21.95 -48.18
C ALA A 9 11.24 20.97 -48.37
N ALA A 10 11.13 19.97 -47.49
CA ALA A 10 9.95 19.11 -47.39
C ALA A 10 9.23 19.39 -46.07
N LEU A 11 8.05 20.00 -46.18
CA LEU A 11 7.03 20.04 -45.14
C LEU A 11 6.38 18.64 -45.05
N SER A 12 6.42 18.01 -43.88
CA SER A 12 5.70 16.75 -43.64
C SER A 12 4.63 16.95 -42.59
N SER A 13 3.39 16.85 -43.05
CA SER A 13 2.16 17.02 -42.28
C SER A 13 1.70 15.71 -41.66
N CYS A 14 1.04 15.86 -40.51
CA CYS A 14 0.29 14.91 -39.70
C CYS A 14 -0.31 13.67 -40.41
N LEU A 15 -0.19 12.51 -39.75
CA LEU A 15 -1.28 11.53 -39.62
C LEU A 15 -1.18 10.85 -38.24
N CYS A 16 -2.10 11.19 -37.33
CA CYS A 16 -2.28 10.50 -36.07
C CYS A 16 -3.19 9.28 -36.30
N PHE A 17 -2.71 8.10 -35.93
CA PHE A 17 -3.45 6.84 -36.00
C PHE A 17 -4.64 6.84 -35.03
N THR A 18 -5.81 6.54 -35.58
CA THR A 18 -6.96 5.97 -34.87
C THR A 18 -6.66 4.51 -34.52
N SER A 19 -6.71 4.16 -33.23
CA SER A 19 -6.93 2.79 -32.78
C SER A 19 -8.03 2.78 -31.73
N CYS A 20 -9.18 2.24 -32.13
CA CYS A 20 -10.26 1.85 -31.26
C CYS A 20 -9.83 0.60 -30.49
N ASP A 21 -9.93 0.62 -29.16
CA ASP A 21 -10.06 -0.62 -28.38
C ASP A 21 -10.91 -0.37 -27.12
N PRO A 22 -11.69 -1.38 -26.71
CA PRO A 22 -12.89 -1.20 -25.88
C PRO A 22 -12.57 -0.94 -24.41
N MET A 23 -13.40 -0.06 -23.83
CA MET A 23 -13.39 0.33 -22.43
C MET A 23 -13.67 -0.87 -21.51
N VAL A 24 -12.66 -1.30 -20.76
CA VAL A 24 -12.88 -2.02 -19.51
C VAL A 24 -13.40 -1.02 -18.49
N GLN A 25 -14.62 -1.29 -18.03
CA GLN A 25 -15.39 -0.51 -17.08
C GLN A 25 -14.71 -0.47 -15.71
N ALA A 26 -13.76 0.45 -15.54
CA ALA A 26 -13.28 0.86 -14.23
C ALA A 26 -14.44 1.57 -13.51
N GLY A 27 -14.88 0.97 -12.39
CA GLY A 27 -15.92 1.49 -11.53
C GLY A 27 -15.70 2.97 -11.24
N SER A 28 -16.54 3.79 -11.84
CA SER A 28 -16.71 5.20 -11.55
C SER A 28 -17.18 5.32 -10.10
N TYR A 29 -16.24 5.60 -9.19
CA TYR A 29 -16.59 6.38 -8.01
C TYR A 29 -17.14 7.70 -8.53
N SER A 30 -18.47 7.83 -8.47
CA SER A 30 -19.16 9.09 -8.64
C SER A 30 -19.24 9.73 -7.25
N PRO A 31 -18.33 10.68 -6.89
CA PRO A 31 -18.54 11.47 -5.70
C PRO A 31 -19.69 12.42 -6.00
N SER A 32 -20.83 12.08 -5.44
CA SER A 32 -21.96 12.95 -5.17
C SER A 32 -21.51 14.39 -4.84
N SER A 33 -22.11 15.34 -5.56
CA SER A 33 -22.54 16.64 -5.06
C SER A 33 -21.50 17.72 -4.74
N SER A 34 -21.38 18.65 -5.70
CA SER A 34 -21.29 20.13 -5.58
C SER A 34 -20.28 20.80 -4.64
N ASN A 35 -19.34 21.51 -5.27
CA ASN A 35 -18.66 22.73 -4.79
C ASN A 35 -17.56 22.67 -3.71
N GLN A 36 -17.00 21.52 -3.35
CA GLN A 36 -15.72 21.50 -2.62
C GLN A 36 -14.52 21.45 -3.58
N PRO A 37 -13.49 22.29 -3.36
CA PRO A 37 -12.49 22.57 -4.36
C PRO A 37 -11.58 21.35 -4.54
N ARG A 38 -11.72 20.68 -5.69
CA ARG A 38 -10.78 19.66 -6.21
C ARG A 38 -9.32 20.13 -6.18
N SER A 39 -9.08 21.44 -6.06
CA SER A 39 -7.78 22.09 -6.01
C SER A 39 -6.78 21.47 -5.02
N GLY A 40 -7.21 21.12 -3.79
CA GLY A 40 -6.31 20.61 -2.75
C GLY A 40 -5.73 19.24 -3.12
N TYR A 41 -6.58 18.33 -3.58
CA TYR A 41 -6.16 17.01 -4.04
C TYR A 41 -5.27 17.10 -5.28
N ASP A 42 -5.68 17.87 -6.29
CA ASP A 42 -4.94 18.00 -7.55
C ASP A 42 -3.57 18.67 -7.36
N LEU A 43 -3.48 19.64 -6.45
CA LEU A 43 -2.23 20.25 -6.05
C LEU A 43 -1.32 19.25 -5.34
N GLY A 44 -1.87 18.51 -4.36
CA GLY A 44 -1.15 17.43 -3.69
C GLY A 44 -0.60 16.42 -4.70
N PHE A 45 -1.44 15.96 -5.62
CA PHE A 45 -1.08 14.98 -6.64
C PHE A 45 0.08 15.45 -7.52
N ARG A 46 0.04 16.68 -8.05
CA ARG A 46 1.16 17.22 -8.84
C ARG A 46 2.44 17.34 -8.04
N LYS A 47 2.38 17.80 -6.79
CA LYS A 47 3.54 17.90 -5.89
C LYS A 47 4.13 16.53 -5.59
N GLY A 48 3.28 15.57 -5.28
CA GLY A 48 3.68 14.17 -5.08
C GLY A 48 4.41 13.64 -6.31
N GLN A 49 3.83 13.77 -7.50
CA GLN A 49 4.46 13.30 -8.74
C GLN A 49 5.83 13.91 -8.97
N HIS A 50 5.96 15.23 -8.83
CA HIS A 50 7.23 15.93 -8.98
C HIS A 50 8.28 15.45 -7.96
N ASP A 51 7.90 15.28 -6.69
CA ASP A 51 8.83 14.83 -5.65
C ASP A 51 9.23 13.36 -5.83
N GLY A 52 8.29 12.51 -6.26
CA GLY A 52 8.56 11.11 -6.62
C GLY A 52 9.52 11.01 -7.81
N GLN A 53 9.37 11.85 -8.83
CA GLN A 53 10.26 11.89 -10.00
C GLN A 53 11.69 12.27 -9.64
N ARG A 54 11.86 13.05 -8.58
CA ARG A 54 13.16 13.54 -8.09
C ARG A 54 13.73 12.70 -6.94
N GLY A 55 13.05 11.63 -6.53
CA GLY A 55 13.46 10.80 -5.39
C GLY A 55 13.49 11.57 -4.06
N LEU A 56 12.69 12.63 -3.93
CA LEU A 56 12.62 13.44 -2.71
C LEU A 56 11.80 12.73 -1.62
N SER A 57 11.80 13.24 -0.39
CA SER A 57 11.05 12.63 0.73
C SER A 57 9.54 12.48 0.44
N ARG A 58 8.94 11.39 0.93
CA ARG A 58 7.49 11.10 0.89
C ARG A 58 6.69 11.93 1.92
N THR A 59 7.28 12.88 2.62
CA THR A 59 6.61 13.64 3.67
C THR A 59 5.82 14.84 3.09
N PRO A 60 4.48 14.81 2.99
CA PRO A 60 3.69 15.92 2.44
C PRO A 60 3.75 17.20 3.31
N SER A 61 4.06 17.08 4.60
CA SER A 61 4.13 18.23 5.52
C SER A 61 5.21 19.25 5.15
N ARG A 62 6.21 18.88 4.34
CA ARG A 62 7.20 19.82 3.80
C ARG A 62 6.58 20.90 2.90
N HIS A 63 5.39 20.64 2.36
CA HIS A 63 4.62 21.56 1.52
C HIS A 63 3.51 22.24 2.32
N SER A 64 3.69 22.45 3.64
CA SER A 64 2.69 23.09 4.50
C SER A 64 2.24 24.47 4.03
N ALA A 65 3.13 25.22 3.38
CA ALA A 65 2.81 26.51 2.77
C ALA A 65 1.94 26.41 1.50
N ALA A 66 1.78 25.21 0.92
CA ALA A 66 1.05 24.99 -0.32
C ALA A 66 -0.44 24.64 -0.12
N TYR A 67 -0.89 24.42 1.12
CA TYR A 67 -2.28 24.07 1.39
C TYR A 67 -2.82 24.81 2.61
N SER A 68 -4.12 25.08 2.61
CA SER A 68 -4.83 25.57 3.77
C SER A 68 -5.08 24.43 4.77
N GLN A 69 -5.34 24.76 6.04
CA GLN A 69 -5.70 23.75 7.03
C GLN A 69 -6.97 22.97 6.64
N ALA A 70 -7.92 23.62 5.94
CA ALA A 70 -9.13 22.99 5.43
C ALA A 70 -8.82 21.95 4.33
N ASP A 71 -7.83 22.24 3.46
CA ASP A 71 -7.47 21.38 2.33
C ASP A 71 -6.42 20.32 2.68
N ARG A 72 -5.84 20.37 3.89
CA ARG A 72 -4.74 19.48 4.34
C ARG A 72 -5.04 18.00 4.08
N GLY A 73 -6.23 17.54 4.42
CA GLY A 73 -6.61 16.13 4.21
C GLY A 73 -6.67 15.74 2.73
N ALA A 74 -7.23 16.61 1.89
CA ALA A 74 -7.32 16.38 0.45
C ALA A 74 -5.93 16.42 -0.20
N PHE A 75 -5.10 17.39 0.19
CA PHE A 75 -3.71 17.50 -0.25
C PHE A 75 -2.89 16.25 0.10
N PHE A 76 -3.01 15.72 1.33
CA PHE A 76 -2.22 14.56 1.76
C PHE A 76 -2.60 13.31 0.96
N ARG A 77 -3.90 13.08 0.71
CA ARG A 77 -4.37 11.99 -0.15
C ARG A 77 -3.86 12.13 -1.58
N GLY A 78 -3.95 13.33 -2.14
CA GLY A 78 -3.43 13.64 -3.47
C GLY A 78 -1.93 13.42 -3.58
N TYR A 79 -1.16 13.95 -2.62
CA TYR A 79 0.30 13.83 -2.57
C TYR A 79 0.75 12.38 -2.55
N GLU A 80 0.14 11.56 -1.71
CA GLU A 80 0.48 10.14 -1.63
C GLU A 80 0.22 9.39 -2.96
N ALA A 81 -0.93 9.68 -3.60
CA ALA A 81 -1.28 9.13 -4.91
C ALA A 81 -0.35 9.64 -6.03
N GLY A 82 0.05 10.90 -5.97
CA GLY A 82 0.99 11.50 -6.92
C GLY A 82 2.41 10.96 -6.76
N TYR A 83 2.90 10.88 -5.53
CA TYR A 83 4.25 10.43 -5.21
C TYR A 83 4.50 8.99 -5.67
N SER A 84 3.54 8.11 -5.41
CA SER A 84 3.60 6.73 -5.91
C SER A 84 3.62 6.65 -7.44
N LYS A 85 2.94 7.54 -8.17
CA LYS A 85 3.04 7.64 -9.64
C LYS A 85 4.34 8.29 -10.12
N GLY A 86 4.93 9.17 -9.32
CA GLY A 86 6.11 9.95 -9.69
C GLY A 86 7.41 9.14 -9.66
N ILE A 87 7.49 8.11 -8.83
CA ILE A 87 8.68 7.26 -8.72
C ILE A 87 8.94 6.60 -10.07
N ARG A 88 9.94 7.10 -10.81
CA ARG A 88 10.40 6.48 -12.05
C ARG A 88 10.97 5.10 -11.71
N PRO A 89 10.55 4.01 -12.38
CA PRO A 89 10.95 2.64 -12.04
C PRO A 89 12.45 2.29 -12.23
N GLY A 90 13.37 3.26 -12.24
CA GLY A 90 14.79 3.01 -12.52
C GLY A 90 15.81 3.93 -11.83
N SER A 91 15.42 4.85 -10.95
CA SER A 91 16.38 5.74 -10.27
C SER A 91 16.26 5.60 -8.75
N GLY A 92 17.04 4.68 -8.18
CA GLY A 92 17.22 4.53 -6.74
C GLY A 92 16.81 3.17 -6.17
N GLY A 93 17.66 2.16 -6.39
CA GLY A 93 17.98 1.11 -5.41
C GLY A 93 16.85 0.29 -4.78
N SER A 94 16.86 -1.01 -5.10
CA SER A 94 16.13 -2.13 -4.48
C SER A 94 14.66 -2.33 -4.90
N ASN A 95 14.47 -3.25 -5.86
CA ASN A 95 13.33 -4.17 -5.99
C ASN A 95 11.99 -3.70 -5.39
N ALA A 96 11.47 -2.56 -5.84
CA ALA A 96 10.09 -2.19 -5.57
C ALA A 96 9.22 -2.95 -6.55
N SER A 97 8.90 -4.20 -6.19
CA SER A 97 7.75 -4.92 -6.72
C SER A 97 6.59 -3.92 -6.78
N ASN A 98 6.02 -3.74 -7.98
CA ASN A 98 4.78 -2.99 -8.21
C ASN A 98 3.89 -3.11 -6.96
N PRO A 99 3.44 -2.00 -6.32
CA PRO A 99 2.52 -2.09 -5.20
C PRO A 99 1.24 -2.78 -5.67
N SER A 100 1.25 -4.10 -5.58
CA SER A 100 0.17 -4.97 -6.01
C SER A 100 -0.84 -4.99 -4.90
N TYR A 101 -1.48 -3.83 -4.70
CA TYR A 101 -2.64 -3.71 -3.86
C TYR A 101 -3.73 -4.60 -4.46
N GLY A 102 -4.27 -5.51 -3.66
CA GLY A 102 -5.31 -6.47 -4.08
C GLY A 102 -4.84 -7.91 -4.21
N ARG A 103 -3.56 -8.20 -3.96
CA ARG A 103 -3.12 -9.59 -3.75
C ARG A 103 -3.54 -10.07 -2.35
N PRO A 104 -3.94 -11.34 -2.20
CA PRO A 104 -4.18 -11.92 -0.89
C PRO A 104 -2.94 -11.81 0.00
N LEU A 105 -3.13 -11.44 1.27
CA LEU A 105 -2.08 -11.47 2.27
C LEU A 105 -1.69 -12.91 2.58
N THR A 106 -0.40 -13.12 2.82
CA THR A 106 0.16 -14.39 3.29
C THR A 106 0.97 -14.13 4.55
N ALA A 107 1.12 -15.14 5.38
CA ALA A 107 1.89 -15.08 6.61
C ALA A 107 3.11 -16.01 6.50
N ARG A 108 4.29 -15.52 6.89
CA ARG A 108 5.51 -16.31 7.03
C ARG A 108 5.90 -16.34 8.49
N ASN A 109 5.94 -17.53 9.07
CA ASN A 109 6.32 -17.73 10.46
C ASN A 109 7.85 -17.66 10.59
N GLY A 110 8.32 -16.89 11.56
CA GLY A 110 9.71 -16.88 12.01
C GLY A 110 9.77 -17.09 13.52
N VAL A 111 10.98 -17.13 14.06
CA VAL A 111 11.15 -17.24 15.52
C VAL A 111 10.66 -15.95 16.17
N GLY A 112 9.65 -16.06 17.03
CA GLY A 112 9.06 -14.94 17.78
C GLY A 112 8.39 -13.88 16.90
N SER A 113 8.07 -14.21 15.65
CA SER A 113 7.46 -13.26 14.74
C SER A 113 6.67 -13.90 13.61
N VAL A 114 5.69 -13.15 13.11
CA VAL A 114 4.97 -13.47 11.88
C VAL A 114 5.12 -12.31 10.92
N THR A 115 5.72 -12.57 9.76
CA THR A 115 5.88 -11.59 8.69
C THR A 115 4.69 -11.67 7.74
N ILE A 116 3.98 -10.56 7.58
CA ILE A 116 2.84 -10.47 6.67
C ILE A 116 3.35 -9.98 5.31
N MET A 117 2.97 -10.69 4.26
CA MET A 117 3.41 -10.44 2.89
C MET A 117 2.19 -10.21 1.97
N GLU A 118 2.31 -9.28 1.04
CA GLU A 118 1.37 -9.05 -0.07
C GLU A 118 2.14 -9.37 -1.36
N GLY A 119 1.95 -10.60 -1.87
CA GLY A 119 2.84 -11.15 -2.89
C GLY A 119 4.29 -11.22 -2.42
N GLY A 120 5.18 -10.50 -3.10
CA GLY A 120 6.61 -10.44 -2.76
C GLY A 120 6.98 -9.38 -1.73
N ARG A 121 6.03 -8.49 -1.36
CA ARG A 121 6.31 -7.32 -0.53
C ARG A 121 5.96 -7.60 0.92
N ARG A 122 6.86 -7.27 1.84
CA ARG A 122 6.56 -7.26 3.27
C ARG A 122 5.64 -6.09 3.62
N VAL A 123 4.51 -6.40 4.27
CA VAL A 123 3.53 -5.43 4.75
C VAL A 123 3.85 -5.03 6.18
N ALA A 124 3.96 -6.01 7.08
CA ALA A 124 4.19 -5.79 8.50
C ALA A 124 4.90 -6.99 9.14
N VAL A 125 5.39 -6.79 10.36
CA VAL A 125 5.95 -7.86 11.20
C VAL A 125 5.23 -7.80 12.55
N CYS A 126 4.56 -8.89 12.91
CA CYS A 126 3.97 -9.08 14.23
C CYS A 126 5.01 -9.71 15.14
N ARG A 127 5.30 -9.10 16.29
CA ARG A 127 6.16 -9.68 17.32
C ARG A 127 5.29 -10.43 18.31
N THR A 128 5.57 -11.72 18.49
CA THR A 128 4.75 -12.59 19.34
C THR A 128 5.32 -12.67 20.75
N ALA A 129 4.46 -12.98 21.72
CA ALA A 129 4.85 -13.18 23.11
C ALA A 129 5.84 -14.35 23.31
N SER A 130 5.85 -15.30 22.38
CA SER A 130 6.67 -16.50 22.47
C SER A 130 7.29 -16.89 21.13
N PRO A 131 8.45 -17.60 21.14
CA PRO A 131 9.23 -17.88 19.95
C PRO A 131 8.59 -18.88 18.98
N ASN A 132 7.89 -19.90 19.48
CA ASN A 132 7.40 -20.99 18.65
C ASN A 132 5.98 -20.69 18.18
N ILE A 133 5.80 -20.48 16.87
CA ILE A 133 4.49 -20.23 16.28
C ILE A 133 3.82 -21.56 15.96
N GLU A 134 2.73 -21.87 16.66
CA GLU A 134 1.97 -23.11 16.45
C GLU A 134 0.94 -22.95 15.33
N ARG A 135 0.23 -21.81 15.31
CA ARG A 135 -0.86 -21.58 14.37
C ARG A 135 -1.05 -20.10 14.04
N THR A 136 -1.43 -19.82 12.79
CA THR A 136 -1.81 -18.48 12.33
C THR A 136 -3.12 -18.54 11.53
N ARG A 137 -3.93 -17.48 11.62
CA ARG A 137 -5.18 -17.36 10.86
C ARG A 137 -5.53 -15.90 10.60
N PHE A 138 -5.74 -15.54 9.33
CA PHE A 138 -6.35 -14.25 8.99
C PHE A 138 -7.84 -14.23 9.32
N ILE A 139 -8.33 -13.11 9.84
CA ILE A 139 -9.75 -12.86 10.10
C ILE A 139 -10.13 -11.47 9.58
N SER A 140 -11.43 -11.14 9.63
CA SER A 140 -11.94 -9.81 9.29
C SER A 140 -11.46 -9.33 7.91
N GLU A 141 -11.66 -10.16 6.88
CA GLU A 141 -11.20 -9.91 5.51
C GLU A 141 -9.69 -9.64 5.40
N GLN A 142 -8.89 -10.33 6.23
CA GLN A 142 -7.44 -10.17 6.32
C GLN A 142 -6.97 -8.81 6.86
N ASN A 143 -7.84 -8.02 7.51
CA ASN A 143 -7.41 -6.82 8.26
C ASN A 143 -6.75 -7.17 9.59
N GLN A 144 -6.96 -8.39 10.08
CA GLN A 144 -6.39 -8.89 11.32
C GLN A 144 -5.83 -10.30 11.14
N ILE A 145 -4.83 -10.64 11.95
CA ILE A 145 -4.27 -11.98 12.04
C ILE A 145 -4.23 -12.43 13.50
N VAL A 146 -4.66 -13.66 13.73
CA VAL A 146 -4.58 -14.33 15.02
C VAL A 146 -3.37 -15.25 15.00
N VAL A 147 -2.53 -15.17 16.02
CA VAL A 147 -1.30 -15.95 16.14
C VAL A 147 -1.28 -16.67 17.48
N LYS A 148 -1.16 -18.00 17.45
CA LYS A 148 -0.91 -18.82 18.63
C LYS A 148 0.58 -19.11 18.72
N SER A 149 1.20 -18.77 19.84
CA SER A 149 2.61 -19.03 20.10
C SER A 149 2.86 -19.58 21.49
N ARG A 150 3.93 -20.36 21.66
CA ARG A 150 4.32 -20.97 22.93
C ARG A 150 5.84 -20.91 23.13
N GLY A 151 6.27 -20.77 24.38
CA GLY A 151 7.67 -20.98 24.75
C GLY A 151 8.06 -22.45 24.67
N SER A 152 9.30 -22.77 25.01
CA SER A 152 9.70 -24.18 25.21
C SER A 152 8.88 -24.83 26.31
N HIS A 153 8.55 -24.05 27.35
CA HIS A 153 7.74 -24.44 28.50
C HIS A 153 6.68 -23.37 28.76
N GLY A 154 5.53 -23.78 29.32
CA GLY A 154 4.44 -22.86 29.70
C GLY A 154 3.23 -22.84 28.74
N PRO A 155 2.19 -22.07 29.09
CA PRO A 155 0.94 -22.01 28.34
C PRO A 155 1.13 -21.28 27.00
N ALA A 156 0.37 -21.69 25.98
CA ALA A 156 0.32 -20.95 24.74
C ALA A 156 -0.43 -19.62 24.92
N THR A 157 0.00 -18.61 24.18
CA THR A 157 -0.67 -17.31 24.08
C THR A 157 -1.25 -17.15 22.70
N VAL A 158 -2.47 -16.61 22.62
CA VAL A 158 -3.15 -16.26 21.38
C VAL A 158 -3.22 -14.73 21.30
N GLU A 159 -2.65 -14.17 20.25
CA GLU A 159 -2.51 -12.73 20.05
C GLU A 159 -3.23 -12.30 18.76
N LEU A 160 -3.94 -11.18 18.83
CA LEU A 160 -4.60 -10.54 17.69
C LEU A 160 -3.76 -9.36 17.22
N PHE A 161 -3.38 -9.34 15.94
CA PHE A 161 -2.61 -8.25 15.36
C PHE A 161 -3.35 -7.59 14.20
N ASP A 162 -3.08 -6.30 14.02
CA ASP A 162 -3.42 -5.54 12.82
C ASP A 162 -2.48 -5.89 11.66
N THR A 163 -3.02 -6.27 10.51
CA THR A 163 -2.18 -6.79 9.41
C THR A 163 -1.41 -5.74 8.64
N ARG A 164 -1.83 -4.47 8.73
CA ARG A 164 -1.20 -3.36 8.03
C ARG A 164 -0.04 -2.77 8.84
N THR A 165 -0.18 -2.74 10.15
CA THR A 165 0.78 -2.11 11.06
C THR A 165 1.61 -3.11 11.86
N GLY A 166 1.12 -4.33 12.05
CA GLY A 166 1.72 -5.32 12.96
C GLY A 166 1.45 -5.02 14.44
N ALA A 167 0.59 -4.04 14.74
CA ALA A 167 0.27 -3.66 16.12
C ALA A 167 -0.55 -4.75 16.82
N LEU A 168 -0.16 -5.09 18.04
CA LEU A 168 -0.94 -5.96 18.92
C LEU A 168 -2.24 -5.24 19.30
N ARG A 169 -3.38 -5.89 19.08
CA ARG A 169 -4.72 -5.38 19.38
C ARG A 169 -5.28 -6.00 20.65
N ASP A 170 -5.06 -7.30 20.84
CA ASP A 170 -5.60 -8.05 21.97
C ASP A 170 -4.78 -9.32 22.22
N LYS A 171 -4.91 -9.90 23.41
CA LYS A 171 -4.17 -11.06 23.88
C LYS A 171 -4.99 -11.88 24.87
N VAL A 172 -4.95 -13.20 24.70
CA VAL A 172 -5.53 -14.15 25.65
C VAL A 172 -4.64 -15.40 25.78
N LEU A 173 -4.62 -16.02 26.96
CA LEU A 173 -3.98 -17.32 27.12
C LEU A 173 -4.83 -18.40 26.43
N ALA A 174 -4.22 -19.36 25.75
CA ALA A 174 -4.95 -20.36 24.97
C ALA A 174 -5.92 -21.19 25.84
N PHE A 175 -5.51 -21.55 27.06
CA PHE A 175 -6.38 -22.27 28.00
C PHE A 175 -7.52 -21.41 28.55
N ALA A 176 -7.44 -20.08 28.49
CA ALA A 176 -8.48 -19.18 28.97
C ALA A 176 -9.62 -19.03 27.93
N ILE A 177 -9.43 -19.53 26.71
CA ILE A 177 -10.47 -19.54 25.69
C ILE A 177 -11.49 -20.62 26.05
N ARG A 178 -12.70 -20.19 26.43
CA ARG A 178 -13.80 -21.07 26.85
C ARG A 178 -15.04 -20.75 26.03
N ASN A 179 -15.75 -21.77 25.57
CA ASN A 179 -16.98 -21.62 24.78
C ASN A 179 -16.80 -20.68 23.58
N GLY A 180 -15.61 -20.68 22.96
CA GLY A 180 -15.27 -19.82 21.82
C GLY A 180 -15.06 -18.35 22.16
N GLN A 181 -14.96 -17.95 23.43
CA GLN A 181 -14.68 -16.57 23.84
C GLN A 181 -13.20 -16.36 24.18
N PRO A 182 -12.59 -15.23 23.76
CA PRO A 182 -13.18 -14.21 22.89
C PRO A 182 -13.38 -14.73 21.45
N ARG A 183 -14.46 -14.29 20.78
CA ARG A 183 -14.87 -14.80 19.45
C ARG A 183 -13.75 -14.83 18.41
N TRP A 184 -12.87 -13.82 18.43
CA TRP A 184 -11.74 -13.74 17.49
C TRP A 184 -10.72 -14.88 17.68
N ALA A 185 -10.63 -15.42 18.91
CA ALA A 185 -9.73 -16.52 19.28
C ALA A 185 -10.38 -17.91 19.18
N ALA A 186 -11.66 -18.01 18.77
CA ALA A 186 -12.36 -19.28 18.67
C ALA A 186 -11.62 -20.29 17.75
N GLY A 187 -11.35 -21.49 18.28
CA GLY A 187 -10.58 -22.54 17.59
C GLY A 187 -9.07 -22.45 17.80
N MET A 188 -8.60 -21.52 18.65
CA MET A 188 -7.17 -21.36 19.02
C MET A 188 -6.87 -21.84 20.45
N GLN A 189 -7.85 -22.42 21.15
CA GLN A 189 -7.67 -23.03 22.46
C GLN A 189 -6.65 -24.19 22.44
N ASP A 190 -6.22 -24.61 23.63
CA ASP A 190 -5.54 -25.89 23.84
C ASP A 190 -6.54 -27.06 23.87
#